data_AF-A0A1Q6X2I6-F1
#
_entry.id   AF-A0A1Q6X2I6-F1
#
_cell.length_a   1.000
_cell.length_b   1.000
_cell.length_c   1.000
_cell.angle_alpha   90.00
_cell.angle_beta   90.00
_cell.angle_gamma   90.00
#
_symmetry.space_group_name_H-M   'P 1'
#
loop_
_entity.id
_entity.type
_entity.pdbx_description
1 polymer ?
#
loop_
_entity_poly.entity_id
_entity_poly.type
_entity_poly.pdbx_seq_one_letter_code
_entity_poly.pdbx_strand_id
1 'polypeptide(L)'
;MKSVTNSILLTLAAIAGFLTQAKPASNQPEEHQRRASQWDYATAERLLRKGAWREGVAYLGRALRLDPQNSAAAQHLWSAVVDGAGDRNTPPELVLRPEAEIQAAVFSPDGRRILTTSADKTARLWDARTGAQMGEPMRHEDEIVAAVFSPDGARIATASKDRTARLWDAATGKALAAPMRHEHPLDLGGVSFNSTGTRIVTQCSEGGIVRLWDAATGKPVGEPLPHKRAFGNVTFSRDGRRLATMRDETARVLDSANGEANRQTVETSRRIEQRGFQPGW
;
A
#
# COMPACT_ATOMS: atom_id res chain seq x y z
N MET A 1 21.39 3.11 17.70
CA MET A 1 20.02 3.14 18.25
C MET A 1 19.65 4.58 18.61
N LYS A 2 19.07 5.33 17.67
CA LYS A 2 18.43 6.66 17.79
C LYS A 2 18.25 7.17 16.35
N SER A 3 17.22 6.70 15.65
CA SER A 3 16.83 7.25 14.33
C SER A 3 15.47 6.74 13.83
N VAL A 4 14.97 5.59 14.32
CA VAL A 4 13.71 5.02 13.83
C VAL A 4 12.45 5.65 14.47
N THR A 5 12.59 6.46 15.51
CA THR A 5 11.44 6.97 16.27
C THR A 5 10.69 8.14 15.61
N ASN A 6 11.25 8.80 14.58
CA ASN A 6 10.62 9.99 13.98
C ASN A 6 9.78 9.73 12.71
N SER A 7 9.79 8.53 12.14
CA SER A 7 9.07 8.26 10.88
C SER A 7 7.68 7.64 11.06
N ILE A 8 7.27 7.32 12.29
CA ILE A 8 5.94 6.72 12.58
C ILE A 8 4.91 7.79 13.01
N LEU A 9 5.35 8.99 13.40
CA LEU A 9 4.47 10.04 13.93
C LEU A 9 3.77 10.90 12.86
N LEU A 10 4.19 10.85 11.59
CA LEU A 10 3.64 11.70 10.52
C LEU A 10 2.66 11.02 9.56
N THR A 11 2.42 9.71 9.70
CA THR A 11 1.39 9.00 8.91
C THR A 11 0.03 8.96 9.61
N LEU A 12 -0.06 9.46 10.86
CA LEU A 12 -1.24 9.31 11.72
C LEU A 12 -2.23 10.50 11.70
N ALA A 13 -1.92 11.61 11.03
CA ALA A 13 -2.85 12.74 10.92
C ALA A 13 -3.90 12.59 9.79
N ALA A 14 -3.73 11.65 8.87
CA ALA A 14 -4.59 11.51 7.69
C ALA A 14 -5.92 10.78 7.95
N ILE A 15 -6.07 10.07 9.08
CA ILE A 15 -7.29 9.33 9.42
C ILE A 15 -8.31 10.19 10.18
N ALA A 16 -7.88 11.25 10.88
CA ALA A 16 -8.79 12.12 11.65
C ALA A 16 -9.45 13.24 10.81
N GLY A 17 -8.86 13.61 9.67
CA GLY A 17 -9.26 14.82 8.92
C GLY A 17 -10.41 14.66 7.91
N PHE A 18 -10.93 13.45 7.68
CA PHE A 18 -11.87 13.20 6.56
C PHE A 18 -13.33 12.89 6.97
N LEU A 19 -13.69 13.08 8.24
CA LEU A 19 -15.07 12.90 8.72
C LEU A 19 -15.67 14.20 9.27
N THR A 20 -15.49 15.31 8.56
CA THR A 20 -16.32 16.49 8.78
C THR A 20 -17.11 16.84 7.53
N GLN A 21 -18.42 16.60 7.67
CA GLN A 21 -19.56 17.21 6.97
C GLN A 21 -20.08 16.54 5.69
N ALA A 22 -21.18 15.80 5.88
CA ALA A 22 -22.45 16.09 5.22
C ALA A 22 -23.62 15.53 6.07
N LYS A 23 -24.64 16.36 6.32
CA LYS A 23 -25.98 16.00 6.86
C LYS A 23 -27.00 16.89 6.10
N PRO A 24 -28.32 16.57 6.02
CA PRO A 24 -29.06 15.37 6.41
C PRO A 24 -30.06 14.84 5.33
N ALA A 25 -30.57 13.61 5.50
CA ALA A 25 -31.91 13.21 5.01
C ALA A 25 -32.48 12.03 5.85
N SER A 26 -33.58 12.29 6.57
CA SER A 26 -34.36 11.37 7.44
C SER A 26 -33.59 10.57 8.51
N ASN A 27 -33.55 11.08 9.75
CA ASN A 27 -32.76 10.51 10.86
C ASN A 27 -33.32 9.21 11.50
N GLN A 28 -34.41 8.61 11.03
CA GLN A 28 -35.02 7.47 11.74
C GLN A 28 -34.23 6.14 11.60
N PRO A 29 -33.73 5.74 10.41
CA PRO A 29 -32.92 4.53 10.27
C PRO A 29 -31.58 4.64 11.02
N GLU A 30 -30.95 5.82 10.96
CA GLU A 30 -29.68 6.08 11.65
C GLU A 30 -29.83 6.06 13.17
N GLU A 31 -30.93 6.61 13.71
CA GLU A 31 -31.15 6.60 15.16
C GLU A 31 -31.42 5.19 15.69
N HIS A 32 -32.17 4.37 14.96
CA HIS A 32 -32.39 2.97 15.33
C HIS A 32 -31.08 2.16 15.30
N GLN A 33 -30.22 2.40 14.29
CA GLN A 33 -28.90 1.77 14.20
C GLN A 33 -27.96 2.23 15.32
N ARG A 34 -27.94 3.52 15.66
CA ARG A 34 -27.16 4.05 16.79
C ARG A 34 -27.63 3.49 18.13
N ARG A 35 -28.95 3.40 18.35
CA ARG A 35 -29.51 2.77 19.57
C ARG A 35 -29.16 1.29 19.65
N ALA A 36 -29.22 0.56 18.52
CA ALA A 36 -28.81 -0.83 18.46
C ALA A 36 -27.29 -1.01 18.70
N SER A 37 -26.46 -0.13 18.14
CA SER A 37 -25.02 -0.08 18.41
C SER A 37 -24.71 0.17 19.89
N GLN A 38 -25.41 1.12 20.52
CA GLN A 38 -25.26 1.41 21.95
C GLN A 38 -25.69 0.21 22.82
N TRP A 39 -26.75 -0.50 22.44
CA TRP A 39 -27.20 -1.70 23.14
C TRP A 39 -26.18 -2.85 23.03
N ASP A 40 -25.62 -3.07 21.84
CA ASP A 40 -24.57 -4.07 21.61
C ASP A 40 -23.30 -3.71 22.39
N TYR A 41 -22.92 -2.42 22.44
CA TYR A 41 -21.79 -1.94 23.25
C TYR A 41 -22.02 -2.19 24.76
N ALA A 42 -23.17 -1.79 25.31
CA ALA A 42 -23.49 -2.01 26.72
C ALA A 42 -23.53 -3.51 27.10
N THR A 43 -23.94 -4.36 26.16
CA THR A 43 -23.90 -5.81 26.31
C THR A 43 -22.47 -6.33 26.34
N ALA A 44 -21.61 -5.82 25.45
CA ALA A 44 -20.19 -6.15 25.45
C ALA A 44 -19.50 -5.79 26.77
N GLU A 45 -19.72 -4.58 27.31
CA GLU A 45 -19.11 -4.17 28.58
C GLU A 45 -19.50 -5.07 29.76
N ARG A 46 -20.73 -5.58 29.74
CA ARG A 46 -21.22 -6.52 30.77
C ARG A 46 -20.55 -7.88 30.65
N LEU A 47 -20.36 -8.36 29.42
CA LEU A 47 -19.72 -9.64 29.13
C LEU A 47 -18.22 -9.60 29.46
N LEU A 48 -17.53 -8.54 29.06
CA LEU A 48 -16.11 -8.33 29.36
C LEU A 48 -15.85 -8.27 30.87
N ARG A 49 -16.68 -7.53 31.63
CA ARG A 49 -16.59 -7.51 33.11
C ARG A 49 -16.82 -8.87 33.77
N LYS A 50 -17.54 -9.78 33.11
CA LYS A 50 -17.79 -11.15 33.58
C LYS A 50 -16.74 -12.15 33.09
N GLY A 51 -15.71 -11.71 32.35
CA GLY A 51 -14.69 -12.59 31.76
C GLY A 51 -15.14 -13.35 30.51
N ALA A 52 -16.35 -13.07 29.99
CA ALA A 52 -16.87 -13.65 28.74
C ALA A 52 -16.27 -12.91 27.53
N TRP A 53 -14.97 -13.14 27.32
CA TRP A 53 -14.13 -12.38 26.39
C TRP A 53 -14.62 -12.45 24.94
N ARG A 54 -14.81 -13.67 24.43
CA ARG A 54 -15.12 -13.92 23.02
C ARG A 54 -16.45 -13.31 22.64
N GLU A 55 -17.44 -13.47 23.50
CA GLU A 55 -18.77 -12.90 23.35
C GLU A 55 -18.69 -11.37 23.43
N GLY A 56 -17.98 -10.81 24.42
CA GLY A 56 -17.79 -9.37 24.56
C GLY A 56 -17.20 -8.72 23.30
N VAL A 57 -16.11 -9.27 22.77
CA VAL A 57 -15.46 -8.78 21.54
C VAL A 57 -16.36 -8.90 20.32
N ALA A 58 -17.16 -9.99 20.21
CA ALA A 58 -18.11 -10.15 19.12
C ALA A 58 -19.22 -9.07 19.14
N TYR A 59 -19.71 -8.71 20.32
CA TYR A 59 -20.69 -7.64 20.48
C TYR A 59 -20.11 -6.25 20.18
N LEU A 60 -18.83 -5.98 20.52
CA LEU A 60 -18.14 -4.75 20.09
C LEU A 60 -18.01 -4.65 18.57
N GLY A 61 -17.63 -5.74 17.90
CA GLY A 61 -17.55 -5.78 16.44
C GLY A 61 -18.92 -5.57 15.76
N ARG A 62 -20.00 -6.07 16.37
CA ARG A 62 -21.37 -5.84 15.90
C ARG A 62 -21.79 -4.37 16.10
N ALA A 63 -21.48 -3.78 17.25
CA ALA A 63 -21.75 -2.37 17.53
C ALA A 63 -21.11 -1.43 16.50
N LEU A 64 -19.86 -1.68 16.11
CA LEU A 64 -19.14 -0.90 15.09
C LEU A 64 -19.66 -1.11 13.67
N ARG A 65 -20.23 -2.29 13.38
CA ARG A 65 -20.87 -2.55 12.09
C ARG A 65 -22.20 -1.78 11.94
N LEU A 66 -22.90 -1.54 13.05
CA LEU A 66 -24.14 -0.77 13.12
C LEU A 66 -23.89 0.75 13.17
N ASP A 67 -22.84 1.18 13.86
CA ASP A 67 -22.42 2.57 13.92
C ASP A 67 -20.87 2.66 13.92
N PRO A 68 -20.26 2.87 12.74
CA PRO A 68 -18.80 3.03 12.62
C PRO A 68 -18.23 4.23 13.38
N GLN A 69 -19.07 5.19 13.81
CA GLN A 69 -18.66 6.37 14.58
C GLN A 69 -18.71 6.15 16.10
N ASN A 70 -19.06 4.95 16.57
CA ASN A 70 -19.08 4.63 17.99
C ASN A 70 -17.65 4.50 18.56
N SER A 71 -17.05 5.65 18.88
CA SER A 71 -15.68 5.75 19.39
C SER A 71 -15.45 4.96 20.69
N ALA A 72 -16.48 4.83 21.53
CA ALA A 72 -16.39 4.05 22.76
C ALA A 72 -16.25 2.55 22.45
N ALA A 73 -17.02 2.01 21.51
CA ALA A 73 -16.88 0.62 21.07
C ALA A 73 -15.53 0.38 20.37
N ALA A 74 -15.02 1.34 19.59
CA ALA A 74 -13.73 1.24 18.93
C ALA A 74 -12.57 1.21 19.93
N GLN A 75 -12.57 2.12 20.90
CA GLN A 75 -11.58 2.16 21.97
C GLN A 75 -11.63 0.91 22.85
N HIS A 76 -12.82 0.45 23.22
CA HIS A 76 -12.96 -0.75 24.06
C HIS A 76 -12.59 -2.03 23.29
N LEU A 77 -12.82 -2.08 21.97
CA LEU A 77 -12.38 -3.19 21.14
C LEU A 77 -10.86 -3.21 21.00
N TRP A 78 -10.24 -2.03 20.85
CA TRP A 78 -8.80 -1.89 20.86
C TRP A 78 -8.20 -2.30 22.20
N SER A 79 -8.67 -1.72 23.30
CA SER A 79 -8.25 -2.09 24.66
C SER A 79 -8.54 -3.56 24.95
N ALA A 80 -9.63 -4.13 24.48
CA ALA A 80 -9.86 -5.55 24.60
C ALA A 80 -8.74 -6.31 23.87
N VAL A 81 -8.58 -6.10 22.57
CA VAL A 81 -7.56 -6.80 21.78
C VAL A 81 -6.14 -6.63 22.34
N VAL A 82 -5.82 -5.48 22.93
CA VAL A 82 -4.49 -5.15 23.48
C VAL A 82 -4.31 -5.61 24.94
N ASP A 83 -5.23 -5.26 25.85
CA ASP A 83 -5.13 -5.53 27.30
C ASP A 83 -5.53 -6.97 27.65
N GLY A 84 -6.42 -7.59 26.87
CA GLY A 84 -6.78 -9.00 27.01
C GLY A 84 -5.67 -9.98 26.61
N ALA A 85 -4.57 -9.47 26.05
CA ALA A 85 -3.38 -10.25 25.73
C ALA A 85 -2.50 -10.56 26.96
N GLY A 86 -2.89 -10.10 28.15
CA GLY A 86 -2.08 -10.18 29.38
C GLY A 86 -1.96 -11.57 30.03
N ASP A 87 -2.94 -12.46 29.92
CA ASP A 87 -2.81 -13.87 30.33
C ASP A 87 -4.00 -14.68 29.79
N ARG A 88 -3.72 -15.80 29.08
CA ARG A 88 -4.67 -16.89 28.70
C ARG A 88 -5.45 -16.86 27.36
N ASN A 89 -5.09 -16.06 26.37
CA ASN A 89 -5.38 -16.38 24.96
C ASN A 89 -4.59 -15.38 24.10
N THR A 90 -3.36 -15.73 23.76
CA THR A 90 -2.70 -15.10 22.62
C THR A 90 -3.65 -15.22 21.42
N PRO A 91 -4.00 -14.13 20.71
CA PRO A 91 -4.50 -14.29 19.35
C PRO A 91 -3.49 -15.17 18.61
N PRO A 92 -3.90 -16.09 17.71
CA PRO A 92 -2.93 -16.93 17.03
C PRO A 92 -1.88 -16.00 16.45
N GLU A 93 -0.68 -16.06 17.02
CA GLU A 93 0.43 -15.30 16.52
C GLU A 93 0.57 -15.81 15.09
N LEU A 94 0.37 -14.93 14.11
CA LEU A 94 0.53 -15.27 12.72
C LEU A 94 2.03 -15.43 12.50
N VAL A 95 2.59 -16.54 12.98
CA VAL A 95 3.99 -16.88 12.85
C VAL A 95 4.17 -17.36 11.43
N LEU A 96 4.41 -16.39 10.55
CA LEU A 96 4.99 -16.68 9.25
C LEU A 96 6.34 -17.33 9.55
N ARG A 97 6.59 -18.53 9.01
CA ARG A 97 7.86 -19.25 9.18
C ARG A 97 8.71 -19.15 7.92
N PRO A 98 9.21 -17.96 7.53
CA PRO A 98 10.22 -17.88 6.50
C PRO A 98 11.54 -18.41 7.05
N GLU A 99 12.36 -18.97 6.17
CA GLU A 99 13.67 -19.53 6.52
C GLU A 99 14.72 -18.43 6.75
N ALA A 100 14.36 -17.15 6.56
CA ALA A 100 15.21 -15.98 6.75
C ALA A 100 14.39 -14.74 7.18
N GLU A 101 15.10 -13.66 7.52
CA GLU A 101 14.51 -12.38 7.95
C GLU A 101 13.50 -11.82 6.92
N ILE A 102 12.36 -11.33 7.42
CA ILE A 102 11.34 -10.64 6.61
C ILE A 102 11.76 -9.18 6.45
N GLN A 103 11.81 -8.70 5.21
CA GLN A 103 12.19 -7.33 4.88
C GLN A 103 10.96 -6.42 4.75
N ALA A 104 9.83 -6.94 4.27
CA ALA A 104 8.58 -6.20 4.18
C ALA A 104 7.37 -7.14 4.23
N ALA A 105 6.22 -6.59 4.63
CA ALA A 105 4.92 -7.24 4.58
C ALA A 105 3.85 -6.25 4.10
N VAL A 106 2.97 -6.68 3.20
CA VAL A 106 1.88 -5.87 2.65
C VAL A 106 0.61 -6.70 2.52
N PHE A 107 -0.55 -6.12 2.88
CA PHE A 107 -1.84 -6.75 2.66
C PHE A 107 -2.29 -6.64 1.21
N SER A 108 -3.03 -7.64 0.73
CA SER A 108 -3.82 -7.51 -0.50
C SER A 108 -4.90 -6.44 -0.35
N PRO A 109 -5.42 -5.86 -1.46
CA PRO A 109 -6.45 -4.83 -1.41
C PRO A 109 -7.73 -5.25 -0.66
N ASP A 110 -8.07 -6.53 -0.68
CA ASP A 110 -9.21 -7.11 0.05
C ASP A 110 -8.88 -7.51 1.51
N GLY A 111 -7.63 -7.34 1.94
CA GLY A 111 -7.12 -7.68 3.27
C GLY A 111 -7.04 -9.18 3.57
N ARG A 112 -7.34 -10.05 2.59
CA ARG A 112 -7.42 -11.50 2.81
C ARG A 112 -6.09 -12.23 2.72
N ARG A 113 -5.08 -11.59 2.12
CA ARG A 113 -3.76 -12.16 1.91
C ARG A 113 -2.69 -11.20 2.40
N ILE A 114 -1.57 -11.78 2.83
CA ILE A 114 -0.35 -11.04 3.17
C ILE A 114 0.72 -11.48 2.19
N LEU A 115 1.42 -10.52 1.62
CA LEU A 115 2.62 -10.73 0.83
C LEU A 115 3.82 -10.31 1.66
N THR A 116 4.78 -11.20 1.82
CA THR A 116 6.06 -10.90 2.48
C THR A 116 7.21 -11.00 1.51
N THR A 117 8.21 -10.16 1.67
CA THR A 117 9.53 -10.34 1.03
C THR A 117 10.56 -10.72 2.10
N SER A 118 11.51 -11.57 1.73
CA SER A 118 12.54 -12.05 2.65
C SER A 118 13.95 -11.92 2.06
N ALA A 119 14.94 -11.85 2.95
CA ALA A 119 16.35 -11.91 2.59
C ALA A 119 16.75 -13.23 1.89
N ASP A 120 15.90 -14.27 1.94
CA ASP A 120 16.07 -15.52 1.16
C ASP A 120 15.81 -15.36 -0.35
N LYS A 121 15.63 -14.11 -0.83
CA LYS A 121 15.36 -13.74 -2.23
C LYS A 121 13.99 -14.23 -2.72
N THR A 122 13.09 -14.54 -1.80
CA THR A 122 11.72 -14.95 -2.11
C THR A 122 10.69 -13.94 -1.62
N ALA A 123 9.61 -13.85 -2.38
CA ALA A 123 8.35 -13.31 -1.89
C ALA A 123 7.38 -14.47 -1.67
N ARG A 124 6.62 -14.42 -0.59
CA ARG A 124 5.68 -15.47 -0.19
C ARG A 124 4.32 -14.86 0.10
N LEU A 125 3.29 -15.61 -0.25
CA LEU A 125 1.91 -15.23 -0.03
C LEU A 125 1.33 -16.07 1.10
N TRP A 126 0.52 -15.44 1.93
CA TRP A 126 -0.06 -16.06 3.11
C TRP A 126 -1.55 -15.74 3.19
N ASP A 127 -2.35 -16.70 3.62
CA ASP A 127 -3.73 -16.46 4.02
C ASP A 127 -3.71 -15.65 5.33
N ALA A 128 -4.31 -14.45 5.32
CA ALA A 128 -4.26 -13.54 6.46
C ALA A 128 -5.04 -14.05 7.68
N ARG A 129 -5.94 -15.02 7.50
CA ARG A 129 -6.77 -15.59 8.56
C ARG A 129 -6.13 -16.83 9.17
N THR A 130 -5.47 -17.67 8.37
CA THR A 130 -4.91 -18.96 8.83
C THR A 130 -3.40 -18.94 9.00
N GLY A 131 -2.69 -18.01 8.35
CA GLY A 131 -1.23 -17.99 8.29
C GLY A 131 -0.64 -19.07 7.38
N ALA A 132 -1.48 -19.81 6.65
CA ALA A 132 -1.02 -20.81 5.70
C ALA A 132 -0.36 -20.12 4.49
N GLN A 133 0.81 -20.62 4.09
CA GLN A 133 1.44 -20.19 2.84
C GLN A 133 0.56 -20.61 1.66
N MET A 134 0.39 -19.70 0.70
CA MET A 134 -0.37 -19.90 -0.53
C MET A 134 0.56 -19.91 -1.74
N GLY A 135 0.37 -20.88 -2.62
CA GLY A 135 1.14 -20.98 -3.86
C GLY A 135 2.64 -21.26 -3.66
N GLU A 136 3.36 -21.19 -4.78
CA GLU A 136 4.82 -21.34 -4.79
C GLU A 136 5.50 -20.02 -4.36
N PRO A 137 6.65 -20.07 -3.64
CA PRO A 137 7.46 -18.88 -3.39
C PRO A 137 7.89 -18.23 -4.72
N MET A 138 7.72 -16.93 -4.81
CA MET A 138 8.14 -16.11 -5.95
C MET A 138 9.63 -15.82 -5.81
N ARG A 139 10.47 -16.50 -6.61
CA ARG A 139 11.94 -16.46 -6.45
C ARG A 139 12.62 -15.46 -7.38
N HIS A 140 13.58 -14.73 -6.85
CA HIS A 140 14.56 -13.93 -7.58
C HIS A 140 15.98 -14.48 -7.40
N GLU A 141 16.92 -14.02 -8.23
CA GLU A 141 18.33 -14.40 -8.09
C GLU A 141 19.07 -13.54 -7.05
N ASP A 142 18.44 -12.47 -6.59
CA ASP A 142 18.94 -11.55 -5.57
C ASP A 142 17.80 -10.96 -4.74
N GLU A 143 18.14 -10.20 -3.71
CA GLU A 143 17.21 -9.60 -2.74
C GLU A 143 16.03 -8.88 -3.42
N ILE A 144 14.82 -9.14 -2.91
CA ILE A 144 13.61 -8.45 -3.35
C ILE A 144 13.46 -7.17 -2.51
N VAL A 145 13.57 -6.03 -3.17
CA VAL A 145 13.54 -4.70 -2.54
C VAL A 145 12.13 -4.11 -2.50
N ALA A 146 11.22 -4.58 -3.36
CA ALA A 146 9.83 -4.16 -3.33
C ALA A 146 8.92 -5.24 -3.89
N ALA A 147 7.71 -5.33 -3.32
CA ALA A 147 6.66 -6.18 -3.82
C ALA A 147 5.29 -5.53 -3.57
N VAL A 148 4.40 -5.57 -4.58
CA VAL A 148 3.09 -4.91 -4.54
C VAL A 148 2.03 -5.76 -5.21
N PHE A 149 0.81 -5.70 -4.69
CA PHE A 149 -0.36 -6.25 -5.39
C PHE A 149 -0.83 -5.32 -6.50
N SER A 150 -1.41 -5.89 -7.56
CA SER A 150 -2.27 -5.14 -8.46
C SER A 150 -3.53 -4.66 -7.72
N PRO A 151 -4.22 -3.61 -8.20
CA PRO A 151 -5.42 -3.06 -7.54
C PRO A 151 -6.57 -4.07 -7.38
N ASP A 152 -6.69 -5.02 -8.31
CA ASP A 152 -7.64 -6.14 -8.24
C ASP A 152 -7.16 -7.31 -7.34
N GLY A 153 -5.92 -7.24 -6.84
CA GLY A 153 -5.27 -8.29 -6.05
C GLY A 153 -4.94 -9.57 -6.83
N ALA A 154 -5.21 -9.64 -8.14
CA ALA A 154 -5.02 -10.86 -8.92
C ALA A 154 -3.55 -11.12 -9.27
N ARG A 155 -2.72 -10.08 -9.26
CA ARG A 155 -1.30 -10.15 -9.64
C ARG A 155 -0.42 -9.52 -8.57
N ILE A 156 0.85 -9.92 -8.59
CA ILE A 156 1.90 -9.35 -7.76
C ILE A 156 3.03 -8.89 -8.68
N ALA A 157 3.55 -7.69 -8.46
CA ALA A 157 4.78 -7.23 -9.09
C ALA A 157 5.88 -7.13 -8.04
N THR A 158 7.05 -7.67 -8.35
CA THR A 158 8.25 -7.61 -7.50
C THR A 158 9.36 -6.86 -8.23
N ALA A 159 10.25 -6.23 -7.46
CA ALA A 159 11.49 -5.62 -7.93
C ALA A 159 12.66 -6.14 -7.10
N SER A 160 13.79 -6.41 -7.75
CA SER A 160 14.95 -7.03 -7.13
C SER A 160 16.27 -6.39 -7.55
N LYS A 161 17.28 -6.57 -6.69
CA LYS A 161 18.68 -6.27 -7.01
C LYS A 161 19.25 -7.13 -8.14
N ASP A 162 18.56 -8.20 -8.54
CA ASP A 162 18.89 -9.03 -9.71
C ASP A 162 18.65 -8.30 -11.05
N ARG A 163 18.30 -7.01 -10.98
CA ARG A 163 18.01 -6.11 -12.10
C ARG A 163 16.77 -6.51 -12.87
N THR A 164 15.85 -7.23 -12.22
CA THR A 164 14.57 -7.58 -12.80
C THR A 164 13.41 -7.12 -11.93
N ALA A 165 12.38 -6.62 -12.58
CA ALA A 165 11.04 -6.72 -12.04
C ALA A 165 10.35 -7.97 -12.61
N ARG A 166 9.50 -8.62 -11.83
CA ARG A 166 8.76 -9.81 -12.25
C ARG A 166 7.28 -9.65 -11.91
N LEU A 167 6.44 -10.26 -12.75
CA LEU A 167 5.00 -10.26 -12.60
C LEU A 167 4.53 -11.68 -12.32
N TRP A 168 3.70 -11.84 -11.30
CA TRP A 168 3.29 -13.12 -10.77
C TRP A 168 1.77 -13.21 -10.67
N ASP A 169 1.25 -14.41 -10.84
CA ASP A 169 -0.11 -14.77 -10.52
C ASP A 169 -0.26 -14.90 -9.01
N ALA A 170 -1.16 -14.13 -8.41
CA ALA A 170 -1.30 -14.06 -6.96
C ALA A 170 -2.10 -15.23 -6.37
N ALA A 171 -2.60 -16.17 -7.17
CA ALA A 171 -3.25 -17.38 -6.66
C ALA A 171 -2.26 -18.56 -6.63
N THR A 172 -1.36 -18.61 -7.60
CA THR A 172 -0.46 -19.76 -7.83
C THR A 172 1.00 -19.47 -7.48
N GLY A 173 1.43 -18.21 -7.48
CA GLY A 173 2.84 -17.81 -7.33
C GLY A 173 3.67 -17.98 -8.61
N LYS A 174 3.04 -18.32 -9.74
CA LYS A 174 3.75 -18.54 -11.01
C LYS A 174 4.01 -17.24 -11.75
N ALA A 175 5.13 -17.17 -12.46
CA ALA A 175 5.46 -16.03 -13.31
C ALA A 175 4.47 -15.93 -14.49
N LEU A 176 3.97 -14.71 -14.75
CA LEU A 176 3.01 -14.42 -15.82
C LEU A 176 3.67 -13.91 -17.11
N ALA A 177 4.91 -13.43 -17.02
CA ALA A 177 5.64 -12.87 -18.15
C ALA A 177 7.14 -13.09 -17.97
N ALA A 178 7.90 -12.87 -19.06
CA ALA A 178 9.35 -12.80 -18.98
C ALA A 178 9.79 -11.67 -18.03
N PRO A 179 10.94 -11.81 -17.32
CA PRO A 179 11.43 -10.76 -16.43
C PRO A 179 11.61 -9.42 -17.15
N MET A 180 11.13 -8.36 -16.52
CA MET A 180 11.30 -6.98 -16.95
C MET A 180 12.72 -6.53 -16.58
N ARG A 181 13.64 -6.58 -17.54
CA ARG A 181 15.08 -6.41 -17.29
C ARG A 181 15.52 -4.96 -17.25
N HIS A 182 16.50 -4.66 -16.41
CA HIS A 182 17.17 -3.38 -16.23
C HIS A 182 18.70 -3.55 -16.33
N GLU A 183 19.40 -2.45 -16.63
CA GLU A 183 20.87 -2.44 -16.67
C GLU A 183 21.48 -2.40 -15.26
N HIS A 184 20.76 -1.78 -14.33
CA HIS A 184 21.14 -1.53 -12.94
C HIS A 184 20.13 -2.17 -11.96
N PRO A 185 20.54 -2.44 -10.70
CA PRO A 185 19.65 -2.95 -9.65
C PRO A 185 18.45 -2.02 -9.42
N LEU A 186 17.30 -2.60 -9.07
CA LEU A 186 16.13 -1.81 -8.66
C LEU A 186 16.24 -1.42 -7.18
N ASP A 187 15.59 -0.32 -6.80
CA ASP A 187 15.59 0.22 -5.44
C ASP A 187 14.27 -0.04 -4.68
N LEU A 188 14.25 0.33 -3.39
CA LEU A 188 13.02 0.36 -2.59
C LEU A 188 11.96 1.25 -3.27
N GLY A 189 10.73 0.75 -3.40
CA GLY A 189 9.67 1.43 -4.16
C GLY A 189 9.89 1.40 -5.68
N GLY A 190 10.77 0.53 -6.16
CA GLY A 190 11.16 0.38 -7.57
C GLY A 190 10.08 -0.16 -8.50
N VAL A 191 8.89 -0.50 -8.01
CA VAL A 191 7.79 -1.05 -8.81
C VAL A 191 6.42 -0.60 -8.28
N SER A 192 5.50 -0.27 -9.18
CA SER A 192 4.11 0.07 -8.84
C SER A 192 3.15 -0.20 -10.01
N PHE A 193 1.89 -0.50 -9.70
CA PHE A 193 0.81 -0.54 -10.68
C PHE A 193 0.12 0.82 -10.81
N ASN A 194 -0.43 1.11 -12.00
CA ASN A 194 -1.44 2.16 -12.10
C ASN A 194 -2.76 1.71 -11.44
N SER A 195 -3.68 2.65 -11.20
CA SER A 195 -4.92 2.35 -10.47
C SER A 195 -5.86 1.36 -11.15
N THR A 196 -5.72 1.15 -12.46
CA THR A 196 -6.46 0.14 -13.22
C THR A 196 -5.73 -1.21 -13.30
N GLY A 197 -4.48 -1.29 -12.84
CA GLY A 197 -3.64 -2.48 -12.95
C GLY A 197 -3.18 -2.83 -14.37
N THR A 198 -3.42 -1.97 -15.36
CA THR A 198 -3.06 -2.23 -16.76
C THR A 198 -1.61 -1.87 -17.09
N ARG A 199 -0.96 -1.11 -16.21
CA ARG A 199 0.42 -0.67 -16.36
C ARG A 199 1.22 -0.93 -15.10
N ILE A 200 2.50 -1.23 -15.31
CA ILE A 200 3.51 -1.29 -14.27
C ILE A 200 4.54 -0.21 -14.57
N VAL A 201 4.93 0.55 -13.56
CA VAL A 201 6.10 1.43 -13.64
C VAL A 201 7.20 0.83 -12.80
N THR A 202 8.42 0.88 -13.32
CA THR A 202 9.63 0.51 -12.59
C THR A 202 10.64 1.65 -12.61
N GLN A 203 11.44 1.78 -11.56
CA GLN A 203 12.44 2.84 -11.45
C GLN A 203 13.75 2.33 -10.85
N CYS A 204 14.86 2.89 -11.33
CA CYS A 204 16.21 2.62 -10.84
C CYS A 204 16.97 3.94 -10.64
N SER A 205 17.42 4.24 -9.42
CA SER A 205 18.11 5.48 -9.06
C SER A 205 19.52 5.57 -9.65
N GLU A 206 20.29 4.48 -9.68
CA GLU A 206 21.64 4.46 -10.26
C GLU A 206 21.62 4.65 -11.78
N GLY A 207 20.73 3.93 -12.47
CA GLY A 207 20.57 4.04 -13.91
C GLY A 207 19.84 5.31 -14.33
N GLY A 208 19.10 5.93 -13.42
CA GLY A 208 18.31 7.12 -13.73
C GLY A 208 17.15 6.84 -14.69
N ILE A 209 16.67 5.60 -14.81
CA ILE A 209 15.64 5.23 -15.79
C ILE A 209 14.33 4.89 -15.11
N VAL A 210 13.25 5.52 -15.57
CA VAL A 210 11.87 5.05 -15.34
C VAL A 210 11.42 4.28 -16.59
N ARG A 211 10.88 3.08 -16.39
CA ARG A 211 10.30 2.26 -17.48
C ARG A 211 8.84 1.98 -17.20
N LEU A 212 8.04 2.06 -18.25
CA LEU A 212 6.64 1.69 -18.25
C LEU A 212 6.46 0.36 -18.97
N TRP A 213 5.60 -0.49 -18.42
CA TRP A 213 5.37 -1.83 -18.92
C TRP A 213 3.88 -2.10 -19.03
N ASP A 214 3.52 -2.88 -20.04
CA ASP A 214 2.19 -3.44 -20.17
C ASP A 214 2.04 -4.59 -19.17
N ALA A 215 1.07 -4.46 -18.27
CA ALA A 215 0.92 -5.39 -17.16
C ALA A 215 0.31 -6.74 -17.57
N ALA A 216 -0.20 -6.89 -18.79
CA ALA A 216 -0.71 -8.16 -19.29
C ALA A 216 0.41 -8.99 -19.94
N THR A 217 1.35 -8.32 -20.60
CA THR A 217 2.38 -8.97 -21.42
C THR A 217 3.80 -8.88 -20.85
N GLY A 218 4.04 -7.97 -19.89
CA GLY A 218 5.38 -7.66 -19.38
C GLY A 218 6.29 -6.96 -20.39
N LYS A 219 5.74 -6.48 -21.51
CA LYS A 219 6.50 -5.78 -22.56
C LYS A 219 6.64 -4.29 -22.23
N PRO A 220 7.76 -3.65 -22.62
CA PRO A 220 7.93 -2.22 -22.45
C PRO A 220 6.90 -1.43 -23.28
N VAL A 221 6.44 -0.31 -22.73
CA VAL A 221 5.53 0.65 -23.36
C VAL A 221 6.25 1.98 -23.51
N GLY A 222 6.46 2.41 -24.76
CA GLY A 222 7.22 3.60 -25.07
C GLY A 222 8.73 3.45 -24.82
N GLU A 223 9.46 4.55 -25.00
CA GLU A 223 10.89 4.60 -24.75
C GLU A 223 11.20 4.68 -23.24
N PRO A 224 12.34 4.13 -22.77
CA PRO A 224 12.82 4.36 -21.42
C PRO A 224 12.93 5.86 -21.14
N LEU A 225 12.56 6.29 -19.94
CA LEU A 225 12.57 7.69 -19.55
C LEU A 225 13.86 7.96 -18.77
N PRO A 226 14.90 8.54 -19.39
CA PRO A 226 16.14 8.86 -18.72
C PRO A 226 15.96 10.09 -17.83
N HIS A 227 16.62 10.06 -16.69
CA HIS A 227 16.74 11.15 -15.75
C HIS A 227 18.19 11.16 -15.22
N LYS A 228 18.78 12.32 -14.92
CA LYS A 228 20.24 12.46 -14.71
C LYS A 228 20.82 12.26 -13.27
N ARG A 229 20.04 12.04 -12.21
CA ARG A 229 20.48 11.95 -10.78
C ARG A 229 19.79 10.85 -9.93
N ALA A 230 19.59 10.99 -8.60
CA ALA A 230 18.79 10.08 -7.75
C ALA A 230 17.34 10.59 -7.55
N PHE A 231 16.35 9.69 -7.41
CA PHE A 231 14.91 10.00 -7.66
C PHE A 231 14.09 10.47 -6.45
N GLY A 232 13.09 11.31 -6.74
CA GLY A 232 11.89 11.55 -5.92
C GLY A 232 10.63 11.04 -6.64
N ASN A 233 9.64 10.63 -5.84
CA ASN A 233 8.29 10.12 -6.16
C ASN A 233 7.85 10.05 -7.64
N VAL A 234 7.59 8.83 -8.11
CA VAL A 234 6.81 8.52 -9.32
C VAL A 234 5.39 8.15 -8.90
N THR A 235 4.36 8.72 -9.53
CA THR A 235 2.96 8.44 -9.17
C THR A 235 2.05 8.42 -10.38
N PHE A 236 1.08 7.52 -10.37
CA PHE A 236 -0.02 7.54 -11.34
C PHE A 236 -1.13 8.49 -10.88
N SER A 237 -1.80 9.12 -11.84
CA SER A 237 -3.06 9.81 -11.57
C SER A 237 -4.10 8.83 -11.03
N ARG A 238 -5.11 9.35 -10.32
CA ARG A 238 -6.18 8.53 -9.71
C ARG A 238 -6.91 7.66 -10.74
N ASP A 239 -7.11 8.16 -11.95
CA ASP A 239 -7.71 7.43 -13.08
C ASP A 239 -6.72 6.49 -13.80
N GLY A 240 -5.45 6.48 -13.40
CA GLY A 240 -4.40 5.61 -13.91
C GLY A 240 -3.92 5.94 -15.31
N ARG A 241 -4.47 7.00 -15.94
CA ARG A 241 -4.18 7.39 -17.33
C ARG A 241 -2.90 8.18 -17.48
N ARG A 242 -2.43 8.83 -16.43
CA ARG A 242 -1.25 9.68 -16.46
C ARG A 242 -0.22 9.19 -15.46
N LEU A 243 1.05 9.31 -15.85
CA LEU A 243 2.19 9.11 -14.98
C LEU A 243 2.84 10.46 -14.72
N ALA A 244 2.90 10.86 -13.46
CA ALA A 244 3.69 12.00 -13.03
C ALA A 244 5.05 11.51 -12.54
N THR A 245 6.11 12.02 -13.15
CA THR A 245 7.49 11.82 -12.70
C THR A 245 8.03 13.17 -12.31
N MET A 246 8.62 13.29 -11.12
CA MET A 246 9.16 14.55 -10.65
C MET A 246 10.67 14.43 -10.46
N ARG A 247 11.45 15.30 -11.11
CA ARG A 247 12.89 15.40 -10.84
C ARG A 247 13.48 16.75 -11.21
N ASP A 248 14.38 17.23 -10.35
CA ASP A 248 15.08 18.50 -10.45
C ASP A 248 14.03 19.62 -10.45
N GLU A 249 14.20 20.67 -11.25
CA GLU A 249 13.20 21.73 -11.39
C GLU A 249 12.04 21.35 -12.35
N THR A 250 11.97 20.08 -12.77
CA THR A 250 11.04 19.64 -13.81
C THR A 250 10.07 18.57 -13.32
N ALA A 251 8.78 18.79 -13.55
CA ALA A 251 7.76 17.77 -13.43
C ALA A 251 7.31 17.37 -14.83
N ARG A 252 7.32 16.07 -15.14
CA ARG A 252 6.81 15.53 -16.40
C ARG A 252 5.53 14.77 -16.14
N VAL A 253 4.55 14.98 -17.02
CA VAL A 253 3.29 14.23 -17.03
C VAL A 253 3.21 13.50 -18.36
N LEU A 254 3.17 12.18 -18.30
CA LEU A 254 3.12 11.31 -19.47
C LEU A 254 1.78 10.60 -19.56
N ASP A 255 1.37 10.29 -20.79
CA ASP A 255 0.27 9.38 -21.04
C ASP A 255 0.74 7.94 -20.76
N SER A 256 0.03 7.25 -19.87
CA SER A 256 0.37 5.88 -19.47
C SER A 256 0.03 4.82 -20.54
N ALA A 257 -0.75 5.16 -21.56
CA ALA A 257 -1.11 4.23 -22.62
C ALA A 257 0.07 3.99 -23.56
N ASN A 258 0.81 5.05 -23.90
CA ASN A 258 1.89 5.04 -24.89
C ASN A 258 3.26 5.52 -24.36
N GLY A 259 3.32 6.09 -23.15
CA GLY A 259 4.55 6.60 -22.55
C GLY A 259 4.99 7.98 -23.10
N GLU A 260 4.15 8.68 -23.86
CA GLU A 260 4.50 9.98 -24.45
C GLU A 260 4.27 11.13 -23.48
N ALA A 261 5.16 12.13 -23.51
CA ALA A 261 5.00 13.35 -22.72
C ALA A 261 3.80 14.16 -23.24
N ASN A 262 2.92 14.60 -22.33
CA ASN A 262 1.84 15.49 -22.72
C ASN A 262 2.42 16.86 -23.10
N ARG A 263 1.86 17.51 -24.14
CA ARG A 263 2.29 18.83 -24.66
C ARG A 263 2.32 19.94 -23.60
N GLN A 264 1.67 19.76 -22.46
CA GLN A 264 1.69 20.69 -21.31
C GLN A 264 2.75 20.35 -20.26
N THR A 265 3.89 19.77 -20.63
CA THR A 265 5.00 19.57 -19.69
C THR A 265 5.38 20.92 -19.07
N VAL A 266 5.04 21.10 -17.79
CA VAL A 266 5.29 22.36 -17.07
C VAL A 266 6.78 22.38 -16.71
N GLU A 267 7.58 23.05 -17.53
CA GLU A 267 8.93 23.48 -17.15
C GLU A 267 8.82 24.57 -16.08
N THR A 268 8.76 24.16 -14.82
CA THR A 268 8.68 25.07 -13.67
C THR A 268 10.06 25.57 -13.28
N SER A 269 10.73 26.27 -14.19
CA SER A 269 11.88 27.12 -13.80
C SER A 269 12.10 28.36 -14.66
N ARG A 270 11.62 28.42 -15.91
CA ARG A 270 11.84 29.62 -16.75
C ARG A 270 10.98 30.84 -16.40
N ARG A 271 9.94 30.69 -15.57
CA ARG A 271 8.98 31.77 -15.29
C ARG A 271 9.33 32.63 -14.06
N ILE A 272 10.24 32.17 -13.20
CA ILE A 272 10.69 32.93 -12.02
C ILE A 272 11.85 33.86 -12.38
N GLU A 273 12.75 33.48 -13.30
CA GLU A 273 13.83 34.37 -13.76
C GLU A 273 13.37 35.47 -14.73
N GLN A 274 12.27 35.26 -15.48
CA GLN A 274 11.76 36.27 -16.42
C GLN A 274 10.90 37.36 -15.79
N ARG A 275 10.46 37.19 -14.53
CA ARG A 275 9.88 38.29 -13.75
C ARG A 275 10.99 38.89 -12.91
N GLY A 276 11.86 39.65 -13.58
CA GLY A 276 12.95 40.39 -12.96
C GLY A 276 12.46 41.12 -11.72
N PHE A 277 12.88 40.63 -10.56
CA PHE A 277 12.83 41.39 -9.33
C PHE A 277 13.91 42.46 -9.46
N GLN A 278 13.53 43.68 -9.84
CA GLN A 278 14.39 44.84 -9.63
C GLN A 278 14.18 45.30 -8.19
N PRO A 279 15.19 45.23 -7.31
CA PRO A 279 15.11 45.91 -6.02
C PRO A 279 15.24 47.41 -6.30
N GLY A 280 14.13 48.13 -6.15
CA GLY A 280 14.14 49.59 -6.04
C GLY A 280 14.57 49.99 -4.62
N TRP A 281 15.60 50.81 -4.58
CA TRP A 281 16.19 51.59 -3.48
C TRP A 281 15.29 51.93 -2.31
#